data_AF-A0A210P703-F1
#
_entry.id   AF-A0A210P703-F1
#
_cell.length_a   1.000
_cell.length_b   1.000
_cell.length_c   1.000
_cell.angle_alpha   90.00
_cell.angle_beta   90.00
_cell.angle_gamma   90.00
#
_symmetry.space_group_name_H-M   'P 1'
#
loop_
_entity.id
_entity.type
_entity.pdbx_description
1 polymer ?
#
loop_
_entity_poly.entity_id
_entity_poly.type
_entity_poly.pdbx_seq_one_letter_code
_entity_poly.pdbx_strand_id
1 'polypeptide(L)'
;MKKTRKGFTLIEMVIVLFIISLLLLIMIPNLTKQRDNANEKSNEALRTTVVSQAGLYSENHSNDEISIDTLKKDNYISQKQFDKLNKANMTLKKDDKTGEWTLVGKDSH
;
A
#
# COMPACT_ATOMS: atom_id res chain seq x y z
N MET A 1 -64.38 -1.23 -13.41
CA MET A 1 -63.30 -0.61 -14.21
C MET A 1 -61.98 -1.32 -13.90
N LYS A 2 -61.41 -2.11 -14.82
CA LYS A 2 -60.11 -2.77 -14.61
C LYS A 2 -58.99 -1.76 -14.89
N LYS A 3 -58.23 -1.35 -13.85
CA LYS A 3 -57.01 -0.55 -14.00
C LYS A 3 -55.91 -1.42 -14.61
N THR A 4 -55.55 -1.18 -15.86
CA THR A 4 -54.37 -1.78 -16.48
C THR A 4 -53.12 -1.14 -15.89
N ARG A 5 -52.36 -1.90 -15.10
CA ARG A 5 -51.01 -1.50 -14.66
C ARG A 5 -50.07 -1.77 -15.84
N LYS A 6 -49.44 -0.73 -16.40
CA LYS A 6 -48.30 -0.92 -17.31
C LYS A 6 -47.16 -1.48 -16.47
N GLY A 7 -46.88 -2.77 -16.63
CA GLY A 7 -45.80 -3.46 -15.95
C GLY A 7 -44.47 -3.19 -16.64
N PHE A 8 -43.41 -3.17 -15.83
CA PHE A 8 -42.01 -3.09 -16.27
C PHE A 8 -41.75 -4.14 -17.35
N THR A 9 -41.15 -3.75 -18.47
CA THR A 9 -40.90 -4.69 -19.57
C THR A 9 -39.54 -5.36 -19.42
N LEU A 10 -39.38 -6.58 -19.94
CA LEU A 10 -38.08 -7.26 -19.92
C LEU A 10 -37.02 -6.47 -20.69
N ILE A 11 -37.40 -5.85 -21.81
CA ILE A 11 -36.49 -5.03 -22.62
C ILE A 11 -35.94 -3.83 -21.83
N GLU A 12 -36.76 -3.24 -20.97
CA GLU A 12 -36.38 -2.12 -20.11
C GLU A 12 -35.34 -2.55 -19.06
N MET A 13 -35.48 -3.74 -18.48
CA MET A 13 -34.44 -4.29 -17.59
C MET A 13 -33.15 -4.64 -18.34
N VAL A 14 -33.23 -5.14 -19.58
CA VAL A 14 -32.04 -5.45 -20.38
C VAL A 14 -31.23 -4.20 -20.72
N ILE A 15 -31.89 -3.10 -21.11
CA ILE A 15 -31.22 -1.83 -21.41
C ILE A 15 -30.58 -1.24 -20.15
N VAL A 16 -31.25 -1.33 -19.00
CA VAL A 16 -30.70 -0.86 -17.72
C VAL A 16 -29.44 -1.63 -17.35
N LEU A 17 -29.46 -2.97 -17.44
CA LEU A 17 -28.28 -3.80 -17.17
C LEU A 17 -27.14 -3.52 -18.16
N PHE A 18 -27.47 -3.26 -19.43
CA PHE A 18 -26.50 -2.88 -20.44
C PHE A 18 -25.79 -1.57 -20.06
N ILE A 19 -26.54 -0.53 -19.68
CA ILE A 19 -25.96 0.76 -19.26
C ILE A 19 -25.12 0.60 -17.99
N ILE A 20 -25.60 -0.14 -16.98
CA ILE A 20 -24.85 -0.42 -15.74
C ILE A 20 -23.53 -1.12 -16.06
N SER A 21 -23.51 -2.07 -17.00
CA SER A 21 -22.28 -2.76 -17.40
C SER A 21 -21.22 -1.82 -17.99
N LEU A 22 -21.64 -0.84 -18.81
CA LEU A 22 -20.75 0.17 -19.38
C LEU A 22 -20.18 1.10 -18.29
N LEU A 23 -21.03 1.50 -17.33
CA LEU A 23 -20.60 2.31 -16.19
C LEU A 23 -19.58 1.57 -15.32
N LEU A 24 -19.81 0.28 -15.02
CA LEU A 24 -18.88 -0.56 -14.27
C LEU A 24 -17.53 -0.70 -14.99
N LEU A 25 -17.55 -0.87 -16.32
CA LEU A 25 -16.32 -0.98 -17.12
C LEU A 25 -15.44 0.27 -17.02
N ILE A 26 -16.04 1.47 -16.93
CA ILE A 26 -15.31 2.73 -16.76
C ILE A 26 -14.91 2.94 -15.28
N MET A 27 -15.77 2.56 -14.34
CA MET A 27 -15.56 2.80 -12.91
C MET A 27 -14.51 1.89 -12.29
N ILE A 28 -14.52 0.58 -12.59
CA ILE A 28 -13.58 -0.41 -12.04
C ILE A 28 -12.10 -0.07 -12.27
N PRO A 29 -11.63 0.28 -13.49
CA PRO A 29 -10.23 0.62 -13.70
C PRO A 29 -9.84 1.90 -12.96
N ASN A 30 -10.75 2.88 -12.87
CA ASN A 30 -10.48 4.11 -12.12
C ASN A 30 -10.42 3.86 -10.61
N LEU A 31 -11.26 2.98 -10.07
CA LEU A 31 -11.22 2.59 -8.66
C LEU A 31 -9.94 1.82 -8.34
N THR A 32 -9.54 0.87 -9.20
CA THR A 32 -8.32 0.07 -9.02
C THR A 32 -7.08 0.98 -8.95
N LYS A 33 -6.92 1.90 -9.91
CA LYS A 33 -5.83 2.89 -9.91
C LYS A 33 -5.80 3.76 -8.65
N GLN A 34 -6.95 4.19 -8.14
CA GLN A 34 -7.02 4.96 -6.89
C GLN A 34 -6.59 4.15 -5.67
N ARG A 35 -6.97 2.87 -5.60
CA ARG A 35 -6.52 1.97 -4.53
C ARG A 35 -5.02 1.73 -4.61
N ASP A 36 -4.49 1.52 -5.81
CA ASP A 36 -3.05 1.31 -6.02
C ASP A 36 -2.24 2.55 -5.61
N ASN A 37 -2.65 3.75 -6.05
CA ASN A 37 -2.03 5.01 -5.65
C ASN A 37 -2.09 5.24 -4.13
N ALA A 38 -3.20 4.90 -3.48
CA ALA A 38 -3.33 5.01 -2.02
C ALA A 38 -2.40 4.02 -1.30
N ASN A 39 -2.27 2.79 -1.82
CA ASN A 39 -1.34 1.79 -1.29
C ASN A 39 0.11 2.24 -1.47
N GLU A 40 0.46 2.82 -2.63
CA GLU A 40 1.80 3.35 -2.90
C GLU A 40 2.17 4.49 -1.95
N LYS A 41 1.30 5.50 -1.80
CA LYS A 41 1.51 6.58 -0.82
C LYS A 41 1.63 6.06 0.61
N SER A 42 0.85 5.05 0.98
CA SER A 42 0.96 4.39 2.29
C SER A 42 2.29 3.66 2.45
N ASN A 43 2.81 3.04 1.39
CA ASN A 43 4.11 2.37 1.38
C ASN A 43 5.26 3.37 1.48
N GLU A 44 5.16 4.51 0.79
CA GLU A 44 6.14 5.59 0.85
C GLU A 44 6.22 6.20 2.25
N ALA A 45 5.08 6.56 2.84
CA ALA A 45 5.02 7.08 4.21
C ALA A 45 5.61 6.08 5.23
N LEU A 46 5.33 4.79 5.03
CA LEU A 46 5.92 3.73 5.84
C LEU A 46 7.45 3.68 5.69
N ARG A 47 7.96 3.75 4.46
CA ARG A 47 9.40 3.76 4.18
C ARG A 47 10.10 4.90 4.91
N THR A 48 9.57 6.12 4.76
CA THR A 48 10.12 7.32 5.40
C THR A 48 10.11 7.20 6.92
N THR A 49 9.04 6.67 7.51
CA THR A 49 8.94 6.49 8.95
C THR A 49 9.99 5.50 9.45
N VAL A 50 10.14 4.34 8.79
CA VAL A 50 11.11 3.30 9.20
C VAL A 50 12.54 3.79 9.05
N VAL A 51 12.86 4.52 7.98
CA VAL A 51 14.16 5.18 7.79
C VAL A 51 14.44 6.19 8.90
N SER A 52 13.47 7.03 9.25
CA SER A 52 13.62 7.98 10.35
C SER A 52 13.87 7.27 11.68
N GLN A 53 13.15 6.18 11.96
CA GLN A 53 13.36 5.36 13.16
C GLN A 53 14.74 4.68 13.16
N ALA A 54 15.24 4.24 12.00
CA ALA A 54 16.59 3.71 11.86
C ALA A 54 17.65 4.77 12.16
N GLY A 55 17.44 6.01 11.70
CA GLY A 55 18.29 7.15 12.04
C GLY A 55 18.34 7.42 13.55
N LEU A 56 17.17 7.53 14.19
CA LEU A 56 17.08 7.72 15.65
C LEU A 56 17.72 6.57 16.43
N TYR A 57 17.56 5.33 15.97
CA TYR A 57 18.20 4.18 16.58
C TYR A 57 19.74 4.27 16.47
N SER A 58 20.25 4.71 15.32
CA SER A 58 21.69 4.86 15.05
C SER A 58 22.38 5.93 15.91
N GLU A 59 21.65 6.96 16.30
CA GLU A 59 22.16 7.99 17.22
C GLU A 59 22.32 7.45 18.64
N ASN A 60 21.43 6.55 19.06
CA ASN A 60 21.45 5.97 20.40
C ASN A 60 22.35 4.72 20.49
N HIS A 61 22.60 4.04 19.37
CA HIS A 61 23.37 2.79 19.28
C HIS A 61 24.42 2.90 18.18
N SER A 62 25.52 3.61 18.47
CA SER A 62 26.54 3.97 17.46
C SER A 62 27.37 2.81 16.89
N ASN A 63 27.18 1.57 17.37
CA ASN A 63 28.05 0.44 17.04
C ASN A 63 27.33 -0.90 16.76
N ASP A 64 25.99 -0.89 16.72
CA ASP A 64 25.20 -2.10 16.45
C ASP A 64 24.77 -2.19 14.99
N GLU A 65 24.67 -3.43 14.47
CA GLU A 65 24.08 -3.68 13.15
C GLU A 65 22.60 -3.31 13.17
N ILE A 66 22.26 -2.19 12.52
CA ILE A 66 20.88 -1.73 12.40
C ILE A 66 20.21 -2.49 11.26
N SER A 67 19.20 -3.27 11.61
CA SER A 67 18.41 -4.09 10.70
C SER A 67 16.93 -3.92 11.03
N ILE A 68 16.08 -4.37 10.11
CA ILE A 68 14.63 -4.32 10.33
C ILE A 68 14.25 -5.21 11.54
N ASP A 69 15.00 -6.29 11.76
CA ASP A 69 14.85 -7.18 12.92
C ASP A 69 15.25 -6.51 14.24
N THR A 70 16.33 -5.72 14.28
CA THR A 70 16.72 -4.99 15.49
C THR A 70 15.74 -3.87 15.81
N LEU A 71 15.26 -3.13 14.80
CA LEU A 71 14.19 -2.14 14.98
C LEU A 71 12.89 -2.75 15.51
N LYS A 72 12.56 -3.98 15.10
CA LYS A 72 11.41 -4.70 15.64
C LYS A 72 11.65 -5.13 17.09
N LYS A 73 12.80 -5.73 17.36
CA LYS A 73 13.17 -6.22 18.70
C LYS A 73 13.14 -5.11 19.74
N ASP A 74 13.58 -3.92 19.35
CA ASP A 74 13.66 -2.75 20.23
C ASP A 74 12.40 -1.86 20.15
N ASN A 75 11.32 -2.36 19.53
CA ASN A 75 10.00 -1.74 19.44
C ASN A 75 9.94 -0.39 18.70
N TYR A 76 10.92 -0.08 17.84
CA TYR A 76 10.90 1.11 16.97
C TYR A 76 9.92 0.98 15.79
N ILE A 77 9.59 -0.25 15.41
CA ILE A 77 8.57 -0.55 14.38
C ILE A 77 7.57 -1.57 14.88
N SER A 78 6.32 -1.45 14.45
CA SER A 78 5.25 -2.40 14.79
C SER A 78 5.35 -3.70 13.97
N GLN A 79 4.74 -4.77 14.50
CA GLN A 79 4.65 -6.08 13.82
C GLN A 79 4.07 -5.96 12.39
N LYS A 80 3.05 -5.11 12.19
CA LYS A 80 2.44 -4.89 10.87
C LYS A 80 3.41 -4.27 9.88
N GLN A 81 4.28 -3.37 10.34
CA GLN A 81 5.29 -2.73 9.51
C GLN A 81 6.40 -3.73 9.17
N PHE A 82 6.86 -4.50 10.15
CA PHE A 82 7.80 -5.60 9.95
C PHE A 82 7.30 -6.60 8.91
N ASP A 83 6.07 -7.09 9.04
CA ASP A 83 5.48 -8.06 8.10
C ASP A 83 5.38 -7.50 6.69
N LYS A 84 5.05 -6.20 6.56
CA LYS A 84 4.92 -5.53 5.27
C LYS A 84 6.28 -5.35 4.58
N LEU A 85 7.31 -4.98 5.33
CA LEU A 85 8.69 -4.86 4.83
C LEU A 85 9.27 -6.23 4.46
N ASN A 86 9.05 -7.25 5.29
CA ASN A 86 9.52 -8.60 5.03
C ASN A 86 8.83 -9.22 3.80
N LYS A 87 7.51 -9.03 3.64
CA LYS A 87 6.79 -9.45 2.42
C LYS A 87 7.27 -8.73 1.16
N ALA A 88 7.71 -7.49 1.30
CA ALA A 88 8.29 -6.71 0.21
C ALA A 88 9.79 -7.00 -0.01
N ASN A 89 10.36 -7.97 0.70
CA ASN A 89 11.79 -8.29 0.68
C ASN A 89 12.68 -7.04 0.84
N MET A 90 12.33 -6.14 1.76
CA MET A 90 13.08 -4.91 1.94
C MET A 90 14.15 -5.07 3.02
N THR A 91 15.31 -4.43 2.86
CA THR A 91 16.38 -4.38 3.85
C THR A 91 16.83 -2.93 4.06
N LEU A 92 17.40 -2.65 5.24
CA LEU A 92 18.01 -1.36 5.53
C LEU A 92 19.46 -1.37 5.04
N LYS A 93 19.84 -0.36 4.28
CA LYS A 93 21.23 -0.05 3.93
C LYS A 93 21.51 1.40 4.31
N LYS A 94 22.71 1.65 4.84
CA LYS A 94 23.21 3.00 5.04
C LYS A 94 23.86 3.47 3.75
N ASP A 95 23.51 4.67 3.30
CA ASP A 95 24.16 5.29 2.14
C ASP A 95 25.55 5.79 2.55
N ASP A 96 26.58 5.35 1.82
CA ASP A 96 27.99 5.66 2.13
C ASP A 96 28.35 7.14 1.89
N LYS A 97 27.55 7.88 1.11
CA LYS A 97 27.81 9.27 0.72
C LYS A 97 27.07 10.26 1.60
N THR A 98 25.82 9.97 1.96
CA THR A 98 24.99 10.86 2.78
C THR A 98 24.98 10.46 4.25
N GLY A 99 25.33 9.21 4.57
CA GLY A 99 25.19 8.63 5.90
C GLY A 99 23.74 8.35 6.30
N GLU A 100 22.78 8.56 5.39
CA GLU A 100 21.35 8.33 5.64
C GLU A 100 20.97 6.86 5.48
N TRP A 101 19.95 6.43 6.22
CA TRP A 101 19.39 5.09 6.08
C TRP A 101 18.41 5.05 4.89
N THR A 102 18.46 3.97 4.12
CA THR A 102 17.55 3.74 3.00
C THR A 102 17.01 2.32 3.01
N LEU A 103 15.80 2.14 2.51
CA LEU A 103 15.19 0.83 2.35
C LEU A 103 15.33 0.34 0.91
N VAL A 104 16.16 -0.68 0.72
CA VAL A 104 16.43 -1.29 -0.58
C VAL A 104 15.74 -2.65 -0.71
N GLY A 105 15.52 -3.12 -1.94
CA GLY A 105 15.09 -4.49 -2.16
C GLY A 105 16.24 -5.46 -1.88
N LYS A 106 15.94 -6.62 -1.30
CA LYS A 106 16.88 -7.71 -1.03
C LYS A 106 17.49 -8.26 -2.32
N ASP A 107 16.78 -8.13 -3.44
CA ASP A 107 17.22 -8.55 -4.77
C ASP A 107 18.13 -7.50 -5.46
N SER A 108 18.36 -6.34 -4.84
CA SER A 108 19.28 -5.32 -5.32
C SER A 108 20.70 -5.61 -4.82
N HIS A 109 21.34 -6.60 -5.46
CA HIS A 109 22.78 -6.70 -5.55
C HIS A 109 23.31 -5.67 -6.55
#